data_AF-W9ZPP1-F1
#
_entry.id   AF-W9ZPP1-F1
#
_cell.length_a   1.000
_cell.length_b   1.000
_cell.length_c   1.000
_cell.angle_alpha   90.00
_cell.angle_beta   90.00
_cell.angle_gamma   90.00
#
_symmetry.space_group_name_H-M   'P 1'
#
loop_
_entity.id
_entity.type
_entity.pdbx_description
1 polymer ?
#
loop_
_entity_poly.entity_id
_entity_poly.type
_entity_poly.pdbx_seq_one_letter_code
_entity_poly.pdbx_strand_id
1 'polypeptide(L)'
;MSDNVTSIEDLSGQIATPQRPIILVIGPHVPDQGPDNDTKVEASLLFRSLNDELEPDCLRNKSTWWFRTYEGHCNWLKRGESGEGSIGSARPRDYQQYTYADDIPKPREGPNPRATSNSIFKRKKTIYYEHTPLLLGLIEFIMHDVTYGRVSIDEFIEVPMPEDEEGSTTDIAHRLRSKVDGKLLMQEVQSPGTRAKASYLPFNSMGVPTNTRPGVEPEGLFAGGDPRTNEDWLLLGIHILLLREHNRLCDILKKQKPGRYDEQLYQTVRLVMSAKHALIANAYQMAYWTEKMPWPRDDGFPLYRQIFGENALEINPANTYPWPLVTKNGKPMTVSAMMAVVYRFHEFIIPSFPIKDQNNETLWEQNLFETSFNSTGLLNVGLERILAGALWSHIPDFKPGVDESFRSAGIYRGRPFDIVVSSIVHKREQGLSAFNQYFHEDNA
;
A
#
# COMPACT_ATOMS: atom_id res chain seq x y z
N MET A 1 -1.74 -25.89 -17.87
CA MET A 1 -0.73 -26.14 -16.82
C MET A 1 -0.65 -27.64 -16.63
N SER A 2 0.54 -28.24 -16.57
CA SER A 2 0.65 -29.70 -16.37
C SER A 2 0.34 -30.06 -14.92
N ASP A 3 -0.38 -31.15 -14.69
CA ASP A 3 -0.86 -31.61 -13.37
C ASP A 3 0.22 -32.02 -12.34
N ASN A 4 1.51 -31.85 -12.64
CA ASN A 4 2.63 -32.23 -11.78
C ASN A 4 3.37 -31.01 -11.19
N VAL A 5 2.65 -30.14 -10.47
CA VAL A 5 3.28 -29.10 -9.63
C VAL A 5 3.18 -29.56 -8.18
N THR A 6 4.32 -29.83 -7.54
CA THR A 6 4.37 -30.30 -6.14
C THR A 6 5.04 -29.31 -5.19
N SER A 7 5.69 -28.27 -5.72
CA SER A 7 6.36 -27.21 -4.96
C SER A 7 6.24 -25.83 -5.63
N ILE A 8 6.49 -24.76 -4.88
CA ILE A 8 6.55 -23.38 -5.42
C ILE A 8 7.73 -23.25 -6.40
N GLU A 9 8.79 -24.01 -6.18
CA GLU A 9 9.96 -24.10 -7.06
C GLU A 9 9.58 -24.75 -8.41
N ASP A 10 8.73 -25.78 -8.43
CA ASP A 10 8.21 -26.38 -9.66
C ASP A 10 7.39 -25.37 -10.48
N LEU A 11 6.57 -24.56 -9.79
CA LEU A 11 5.84 -23.44 -10.38
C LEU A 11 6.78 -22.39 -10.98
N SER A 12 7.87 -22.06 -10.28
CA SER A 12 8.85 -21.08 -10.74
C SER A 12 9.57 -21.51 -12.03
N GLY A 13 9.75 -22.83 -12.24
CA GLY A 13 10.31 -23.39 -13.46
C GLY A 13 9.33 -23.42 -14.65
N GLN A 14 8.03 -23.40 -14.38
CA GLN A 14 6.97 -23.39 -15.40
C GLN A 14 6.54 -21.96 -15.80
N ILE A 15 6.78 -20.98 -14.93
CA ILE A 15 6.62 -19.56 -15.28
C ILE A 15 7.75 -19.20 -16.25
N ALA A 16 7.41 -18.92 -17.51
CA ALA A 16 8.34 -18.37 -18.47
C ALA A 16 8.88 -17.03 -17.95
N THR A 17 10.01 -17.08 -17.25
CA THR A 17 10.75 -15.87 -16.91
C THR A 17 11.28 -15.30 -18.23
N PRO A 18 11.07 -14.01 -18.51
CA PRO A 18 11.68 -13.38 -19.67
C PRO A 18 13.18 -13.72 -19.64
N GLN A 19 13.74 -14.16 -20.78
CA GLN A 19 15.19 -14.33 -20.85
C GLN A 19 15.83 -13.05 -20.36
N ARG A 20 16.83 -13.18 -19.46
CA ARG A 20 17.61 -12.02 -19.01
C ARG A 20 17.95 -11.20 -20.26
N PRO A 21 17.62 -9.90 -20.29
CA PRO A 21 17.98 -9.08 -21.44
C PRO A 21 19.48 -9.27 -21.71
N ILE A 22 19.83 -9.54 -22.96
CA ILE A 22 21.22 -9.73 -23.41
C ILE A 22 22.04 -8.46 -23.14
N ILE A 23 21.35 -7.32 -23.06
CA ILE A 23 21.89 -6.08 -22.53
C ILE A 23 21.99 -6.21 -21.02
N LEU A 24 23.23 -6.29 -20.50
CA LEU A 24 23.49 -5.99 -19.10
C LEU A 24 22.82 -4.65 -18.80
N VAL A 25 21.79 -4.64 -17.95
CA VAL A 25 21.39 -3.41 -17.28
C VAL A 25 22.57 -3.07 -16.37
N ILE A 26 23.53 -2.32 -16.92
CA ILE A 26 24.57 -1.66 -16.14
C ILE A 26 23.79 -0.63 -15.33
N GLY A 27 23.39 -1.00 -14.11
CA GLY A 27 22.98 -0.01 -13.13
C GLY A 27 24.08 1.04 -13.00
N PRO A 28 23.78 2.25 -12.46
CA PRO A 28 24.82 3.25 -12.24
C PRO A 28 26.03 2.57 -11.60
N HIS A 29 27.22 2.82 -12.17
CA HIS A 29 28.46 2.25 -11.68
C HIS A 29 28.45 2.36 -10.15
N VAL A 30 28.72 1.25 -9.43
CA VAL A 30 29.04 1.35 -7.99
C VAL A 30 30.05 2.48 -7.90
N PRO A 31 29.78 3.55 -7.12
CA PRO A 31 30.63 4.72 -7.12
C PRO A 31 32.07 4.26 -6.92
N ASP A 32 32.96 4.78 -7.74
CA ASP A 32 34.38 4.66 -7.46
C ASP A 32 34.57 5.07 -5.98
N GLN A 33 35.21 4.22 -5.18
CA GLN A 33 35.51 4.59 -3.80
C GLN A 33 36.27 5.91 -3.87
N GLY A 34 35.63 6.99 -3.42
CA GLY A 34 36.29 8.28 -3.35
C GLY A 34 37.57 8.17 -2.53
N PRO A 35 38.57 9.04 -2.75
CA PRO A 35 39.72 9.12 -1.85
C PRO A 35 39.23 9.16 -0.41
N ASP A 36 39.80 8.32 0.46
CA ASP A 36 39.55 8.29 1.91
C ASP A 36 38.10 8.04 2.36
N ASN A 37 37.23 7.41 1.55
CA ASN A 37 35.81 7.19 1.87
C ASN A 37 35.03 8.49 2.16
N ASP A 38 35.44 9.63 1.59
CA ASP A 38 34.69 10.88 1.75
C ASP A 38 33.32 10.78 1.04
N THR A 39 32.27 10.73 1.86
CA THR A 39 30.88 10.58 1.40
C THR A 39 30.42 11.72 0.50
N LYS A 40 30.95 12.94 0.70
CA LYS A 40 30.59 14.10 -0.13
C LYS A 40 31.22 14.02 -1.50
N VAL A 41 32.47 13.57 -1.58
CA VAL A 41 33.17 13.37 -2.86
C VAL A 41 32.50 12.26 -3.65
N GLU A 42 32.18 11.14 -3.01
CA GLU A 42 31.47 10.02 -3.63
C GLU A 42 30.09 10.45 -4.19
N ALA A 43 29.31 11.19 -3.40
CA ALA A 43 28.01 11.71 -3.84
C ALA A 43 28.16 12.72 -5.00
N SER A 44 29.17 13.59 -4.95
CA SER A 44 29.44 14.57 -6.02
C SER A 44 29.79 13.88 -7.34
N LEU A 45 30.55 12.78 -7.29
CA LEU A 45 30.88 11.98 -8.47
C LEU A 45 29.65 11.25 -9.02
N LEU A 46 28.82 10.67 -8.14
CA LEU A 46 27.61 9.95 -8.51
C LEU A 46 26.57 10.85 -9.18
N PHE A 47 26.40 12.07 -8.66
CA PHE A 47 25.35 12.99 -9.08
C PHE A 47 25.83 14.10 -10.04
N ARG A 48 27.07 14.02 -10.54
CA ARG A 48 27.67 15.04 -11.44
C ARG A 48 26.88 15.31 -12.73
N SER A 49 26.02 14.39 -13.15
CA SER A 49 25.17 14.54 -14.34
C SER A 49 23.83 15.21 -14.06
N LEU A 50 23.50 15.49 -12.80
CA LEU A 50 22.32 16.27 -12.45
C LEU A 50 22.63 17.75 -12.72
N ASN A 51 21.77 18.42 -13.51
CA ASN A 51 21.94 19.83 -13.88
C ASN A 51 21.44 20.82 -12.80
N ASP A 52 21.02 20.32 -11.64
CA ASP A 52 20.46 21.09 -10.55
C ASP A 52 21.48 21.28 -9.41
N GLU A 53 21.35 22.38 -8.66
CA GLU A 53 22.04 22.52 -7.38
C GLU A 53 21.45 21.51 -6.38
N LEU A 54 22.32 20.75 -5.71
CA LEU A 54 21.91 19.65 -4.83
C LEU A 54 21.82 20.11 -3.35
N GLU A 55 20.87 19.54 -2.61
CA GLU A 55 20.69 19.80 -1.18
C GLU A 55 21.89 19.25 -0.38
N PRO A 56 22.70 20.11 0.29
CA PRO A 56 23.94 19.67 0.94
C PRO A 56 23.71 18.59 2.01
N ASP A 57 22.60 18.67 2.75
CA ASP A 57 22.28 17.75 3.84
C ASP A 57 22.02 16.33 3.33
N CYS A 58 21.45 16.21 2.12
CA CYS A 58 21.22 14.94 1.46
C CYS A 58 22.52 14.24 1.04
N LEU A 59 23.64 14.96 0.93
CA LEU A 59 24.93 14.42 0.49
C LEU A 59 25.88 14.11 1.65
N ARG A 60 25.56 14.55 2.88
CA ARG A 60 26.45 14.42 4.05
C ARG A 60 26.68 12.95 4.43
N ASN A 61 25.62 12.15 4.48
CA ASN A 61 25.68 10.78 4.96
C ASN A 61 25.41 9.80 3.82
N LYS A 62 26.22 8.75 3.69
CA LYS A 62 26.00 7.71 2.68
C LYS A 62 24.61 7.08 2.78
N SER A 63 24.07 6.94 3.97
CA SER A 63 22.75 6.35 4.18
C SER A 63 21.58 7.14 3.57
N THR A 64 21.73 8.45 3.33
CA THR A 64 20.64 9.31 2.81
C THR A 64 20.50 9.26 1.29
N TRP A 65 21.55 8.86 0.57
CA TRP A 65 21.57 8.81 -0.89
C TRP A 65 21.85 7.41 -1.47
N TRP A 66 22.39 6.48 -0.66
CA TRP A 66 22.62 5.10 -1.07
C TRP A 66 21.38 4.21 -0.90
N PHE A 67 20.58 4.48 0.12
CA PHE A 67 19.32 3.80 0.39
C PHE A 67 18.18 4.83 0.47
N ARG A 68 16.94 4.37 0.25
CA ARG A 68 15.77 5.21 0.50
C ARG A 68 15.64 5.48 1.99
N THR A 69 15.43 6.74 2.36
CA THR A 69 15.05 7.14 3.73
C THR A 69 13.68 6.54 4.10
N TYR A 70 13.31 6.55 5.39
CA TYR A 70 12.03 5.97 5.83
C TYR A 70 10.85 6.90 5.60
N GLU A 71 11.14 8.19 5.71
CA GLU A 71 10.25 9.31 5.53
C GLU A 71 10.17 9.78 4.07
N GLY A 72 11.06 9.33 3.19
CA GLY A 72 11.10 9.72 1.78
C GLY A 72 11.90 10.99 1.47
N HIS A 73 12.48 11.62 2.50
CA HIS A 73 13.39 12.76 2.35
C HIS A 73 14.61 12.41 1.49
N CYS A 74 15.13 13.38 0.75
CA CYS A 74 16.27 13.20 -0.17
C CYS A 74 16.02 12.23 -1.34
N ASN A 75 14.78 11.84 -1.62
CA ASN A 75 14.44 11.17 -2.87
C ASN A 75 14.54 12.16 -4.06
N TRP A 76 14.19 13.41 -3.82
CA TRP A 76 14.46 14.53 -4.72
C TRP A 76 15.69 15.29 -4.18
N LEU A 77 16.75 15.43 -4.98
CA LEU A 77 18.02 15.98 -4.47
C LEU A 77 18.18 17.48 -4.73
N LYS A 78 17.27 18.09 -5.49
CA LYS A 78 17.35 19.51 -5.82
C LYS A 78 17.20 20.37 -4.57
N ARG A 79 18.07 21.38 -4.44
CA ARG A 79 18.14 22.29 -3.29
C ARG A 79 16.80 23.00 -3.05
N GLY A 80 16.34 22.99 -1.80
CA GLY A 80 15.05 23.54 -1.39
C GLY A 80 13.85 22.66 -1.73
N GLU A 81 14.05 21.51 -2.37
CA GLU A 81 13.00 20.59 -2.81
C GLU A 81 13.23 19.16 -2.26
N SER A 82 14.10 18.98 -1.26
CA SER A 82 14.48 17.66 -0.72
C SER A 82 13.38 16.95 0.06
N GLY A 83 12.34 17.67 0.47
CA GLY A 83 11.14 17.13 1.08
C GLY A 83 10.09 16.60 0.09
N GLU A 84 10.27 16.80 -1.22
CA GLU A 84 9.25 16.42 -2.22
C GLU A 84 8.92 14.92 -2.17
N GLY A 85 7.64 14.61 -1.96
CA GLY A 85 7.13 13.23 -1.85
C GLY A 85 7.30 12.58 -0.48
N SER A 86 7.97 13.25 0.48
CA SER A 86 8.19 12.76 1.84
C SER A 86 6.89 12.72 2.66
N ILE A 87 6.88 11.94 3.73
CA ILE A 87 5.82 11.97 4.74
C ILE A 87 5.70 13.39 5.29
N GLY A 88 4.47 13.88 5.39
CA GLY A 88 4.18 15.25 5.81
C GLY A 88 4.36 16.32 4.73
N SER A 89 4.96 15.99 3.57
CA SER A 89 4.95 16.90 2.43
C SER A 89 3.56 16.99 1.81
N ALA A 90 3.08 18.20 1.59
CA ALA A 90 1.86 18.41 0.83
C ALA A 90 2.10 17.99 -0.61
N ARG A 91 1.35 17.00 -1.09
CA ARG A 91 1.45 16.58 -2.49
C ARG A 91 0.56 17.50 -3.33
N PRO A 92 1.07 18.06 -4.44
CA PRO A 92 0.28 18.89 -5.32
C PRO A 92 -0.95 18.10 -5.79
N ARG A 93 -2.12 18.73 -5.73
CA ARG A 93 -3.36 18.16 -6.25
C ARG A 93 -3.41 18.35 -7.75
N ASP A 94 -4.06 17.40 -8.42
CA ASP A 94 -4.38 17.54 -9.83
C ASP A 94 -5.18 18.83 -10.05
N TYR A 95 -4.76 19.56 -11.09
CA TYR A 95 -5.45 20.73 -11.66
C TYR A 95 -5.79 21.93 -10.75
N GLN A 96 -5.25 22.07 -9.53
CA GLN A 96 -5.63 23.14 -8.58
C GLN A 96 -7.15 23.17 -8.30
N GLN A 97 -7.83 22.03 -8.45
CA GLN A 97 -9.28 21.93 -8.32
C GLN A 97 -9.64 21.66 -6.86
N TYR A 98 -10.03 22.71 -6.16
CA TYR A 98 -10.77 22.60 -4.91
C TYR A 98 -12.06 23.38 -5.03
N THR A 99 -13.16 22.76 -4.60
CA THR A 99 -14.49 23.36 -4.58
C THR A 99 -14.98 23.35 -3.14
N TYR A 100 -14.67 24.43 -2.45
CA TYR A 100 -15.17 24.73 -1.10
C TYR A 100 -16.35 25.71 -1.19
N ALA A 101 -17.22 25.71 -0.19
CA ALA A 101 -18.36 26.62 -0.13
C ALA A 101 -17.93 28.09 0.09
N ASP A 102 -16.75 28.31 0.65
CA ASP A 102 -16.16 29.62 0.93
C ASP A 102 -14.82 29.84 0.22
N ASP A 103 -14.50 28.98 -0.77
CA ASP A 103 -13.22 28.95 -1.49
C ASP A 103 -11.97 28.74 -0.61
N ILE A 104 -12.11 28.42 0.68
CA ILE A 104 -11.00 28.22 1.62
C ILE A 104 -11.05 26.82 2.28
N PRO A 105 -11.64 26.54 3.48
CA PRO A 105 -11.76 25.17 3.96
C PRO A 105 -13.20 24.63 4.03
N LYS A 106 -14.24 25.48 3.89
CA LYS A 106 -15.61 25.06 4.22
C LYS A 106 -16.10 24.02 3.22
N PRO A 107 -16.41 22.78 3.65
CA PRO A 107 -16.88 21.75 2.75
C PRO A 107 -18.14 22.20 1.98
N ARG A 108 -18.22 21.84 0.70
CA ARG A 108 -19.39 22.17 -0.12
C ARG A 108 -20.66 21.51 0.40
N GLU A 109 -21.77 22.24 0.28
CA GLU A 109 -23.11 21.71 0.54
C GLU A 109 -23.50 20.62 -0.48
N GLY A 110 -24.48 19.82 -0.12
CA GLY A 110 -25.00 18.76 -1.00
C GLY A 110 -26.07 17.93 -0.31
N PRO A 111 -26.66 16.95 -1.02
CA PRO A 111 -27.67 16.08 -0.44
C PRO A 111 -27.14 15.40 0.82
N ASN A 112 -28.01 15.07 1.77
CA ASN A 112 -27.60 14.40 2.99
C ASN A 112 -26.82 13.10 2.63
N PRO A 113 -25.58 12.92 3.13
CA PRO A 113 -24.74 11.76 2.77
C PRO A 113 -25.40 10.42 3.07
N ARG A 114 -26.13 10.30 4.18
CA ARG A 114 -26.82 9.06 4.57
C ARG A 114 -28.03 8.80 3.68
N ALA A 115 -28.78 9.83 3.33
CA ALA A 115 -29.86 9.71 2.35
C ALA A 115 -29.33 9.22 0.99
N THR A 116 -28.17 9.74 0.56
CA THR A 116 -27.48 9.34 -0.68
C THR A 116 -27.00 7.88 -0.61
N SER A 117 -26.39 7.46 0.51
CA SER A 117 -26.02 6.07 0.75
C SER A 117 -27.22 5.12 0.65
N ASN A 118 -28.36 5.49 1.27
CA ASN A 118 -29.57 4.67 1.26
C ASN A 118 -30.22 4.54 -0.12
N SER A 119 -30.20 5.60 -0.94
CA SER A 119 -30.87 5.60 -2.24
C SER A 119 -30.05 4.92 -3.34
N ILE A 120 -28.72 5.06 -3.31
CA ILE A 120 -27.84 4.64 -4.42
C ILE A 120 -27.01 3.41 -4.07
N PHE A 121 -26.38 3.39 -2.89
CA PHE A 121 -25.30 2.45 -2.60
C PHE A 121 -25.74 1.17 -1.88
N LYS A 122 -27.05 1.01 -1.62
CA LYS A 122 -27.56 -0.21 -1.00
C LYS A 122 -27.39 -1.40 -1.94
N ARG A 123 -26.71 -2.45 -1.46
CA ARG A 123 -26.55 -3.69 -2.23
C ARG A 123 -27.89 -4.39 -2.46
N LYS A 124 -28.27 -4.59 -3.72
CA LYS A 124 -29.55 -5.25 -4.10
C LYS A 124 -29.37 -6.68 -4.59
N LYS A 125 -28.30 -6.94 -5.35
CA LYS A 125 -27.95 -8.26 -5.89
C LYS A 125 -26.45 -8.37 -6.00
N THR A 126 -25.87 -9.49 -5.56
CA THR A 126 -24.45 -9.77 -5.75
C THR A 126 -24.24 -10.42 -7.12
N ILE A 127 -23.41 -9.79 -7.94
CA ILE A 127 -22.88 -10.38 -9.18
C ILE A 127 -21.40 -10.58 -8.89
N TYR A 128 -20.90 -11.81 -9.05
CA TYR A 128 -19.51 -12.12 -8.76
C TYR A 128 -18.63 -11.89 -9.98
N TYR A 129 -17.42 -11.45 -9.72
CA TYR A 129 -16.35 -11.31 -10.69
C TYR A 129 -15.29 -12.40 -10.42
N GLU A 130 -14.54 -12.82 -11.44
CA GLU A 130 -13.59 -13.95 -11.36
C GLU A 130 -12.27 -13.60 -10.62
N HIS A 131 -12.38 -12.91 -9.48
CA HIS A 131 -11.24 -12.50 -8.65
C HIS A 131 -11.51 -12.79 -7.18
N THR A 132 -10.45 -12.97 -6.41
CA THR A 132 -10.55 -13.45 -5.02
C THR A 132 -10.40 -12.31 -4.01
N PRO A 133 -11.03 -12.40 -2.83
CA PRO A 133 -10.86 -11.44 -1.74
C PRO A 133 -9.43 -11.16 -1.30
N LEU A 134 -8.47 -12.07 -1.56
CA LEU A 134 -7.05 -11.83 -1.29
C LEU A 134 -6.54 -10.55 -1.97
N LEU A 135 -7.14 -10.24 -3.12
CA LEU A 135 -6.87 -9.05 -3.88
C LEU A 135 -7.31 -7.77 -3.19
N LEU A 136 -8.39 -7.81 -2.39
CA LEU A 136 -8.83 -6.66 -1.61
C LEU A 136 -7.80 -6.29 -0.56
N GLY A 137 -7.30 -7.28 0.19
CA GLY A 137 -6.23 -7.07 1.16
C GLY A 137 -4.95 -6.53 0.49
N LEU A 138 -4.63 -6.97 -0.74
CA LEU A 138 -3.48 -6.46 -1.49
C LEU A 138 -3.67 -5.01 -1.94
N ILE A 139 -4.84 -4.66 -2.48
CA ILE A 139 -5.16 -3.29 -2.90
C ILE A 139 -5.11 -2.36 -1.69
N GLU A 140 -5.74 -2.76 -0.59
CA GLU A 140 -5.74 -1.98 0.63
C GLU A 140 -4.31 -1.76 1.14
N PHE A 141 -3.48 -2.81 1.15
CA PHE A 141 -2.07 -2.68 1.51
C PHE A 141 -1.33 -1.67 0.61
N ILE A 142 -1.52 -1.73 -0.72
CA ILE A 142 -0.93 -0.77 -1.66
C ILE A 142 -1.41 0.66 -1.35
N MET A 143 -2.70 0.83 -1.09
CA MET A 143 -3.26 2.15 -0.76
C MET A 143 -2.73 2.68 0.57
N HIS A 144 -2.44 1.80 1.52
CA HIS A 144 -1.84 2.14 2.80
C HIS A 144 -0.38 2.60 2.65
N ASP A 145 0.37 2.04 1.69
CA ASP A 145 1.75 2.46 1.37
C ASP A 145 1.78 3.81 0.62
N VAL A 146 0.84 4.04 -0.30
CA VAL A 146 0.86 5.25 -1.15
C VAL A 146 0.27 6.47 -0.44
N THR A 147 -0.80 6.29 0.35
CA THR A 147 -1.57 7.42 0.91
C THR A 147 -2.06 7.18 2.33
N TYR A 148 -2.03 8.26 3.12
CA TYR A 148 -2.72 8.33 4.39
C TYR A 148 -3.35 9.71 4.56
N GLY A 149 -4.69 9.77 4.53
CA GLY A 149 -5.42 10.95 4.95
C GLY A 149 -5.48 10.97 6.46
N ARG A 150 -4.60 11.73 7.12
CA ARG A 150 -4.63 11.87 8.58
C ARG A 150 -6.00 12.40 8.98
N VAL A 151 -6.70 11.66 9.83
CA VAL A 151 -7.98 12.10 10.40
C VAL A 151 -7.65 13.28 11.31
N SER A 152 -8.19 14.46 11.01
CA SER A 152 -8.09 15.59 11.92
C SER A 152 -8.81 15.22 13.20
N ILE A 153 -8.13 15.35 14.33
CA ILE A 153 -8.80 15.25 15.63
C ILE A 153 -9.46 16.57 16.02
N ASP A 154 -9.08 17.71 15.41
CA ASP A 154 -9.68 19.04 15.57
C ASP A 154 -9.34 19.97 14.38
N GLU A 155 -10.32 20.57 13.70
CA GLU A 155 -10.11 21.90 13.12
C GLU A 155 -9.88 22.90 14.28
N PHE A 156 -8.63 23.30 14.54
CA PHE A 156 -8.17 24.67 14.83
C PHE A 156 -6.69 24.85 14.43
N ILE A 157 -6.31 26.13 14.39
CA ILE A 157 -5.04 26.78 14.06
C ILE A 157 -3.79 26.05 14.58
N GLU A 158 -2.71 26.17 13.78
CA GLU A 158 -1.36 25.68 14.06
C GLU A 158 -0.94 25.80 15.53
N VAL A 159 -0.52 24.66 16.08
CA VAL A 159 0.25 24.56 17.32
C VAL A 159 1.58 23.89 16.98
N PRO A 160 2.72 24.48 17.34
CA PRO A 160 4.02 23.85 17.11
C PRO A 160 4.15 22.59 17.97
N MET A 161 4.71 21.54 17.36
CA MET A 161 4.97 20.27 18.04
C MET A 161 5.93 20.50 19.22
N PRO A 162 5.68 19.92 20.40
CA PRO A 162 6.65 19.95 21.50
C PRO A 162 7.92 19.18 21.12
N GLU A 163 9.09 19.64 21.58
CA GLU A 163 10.41 19.09 21.19
C GLU A 163 10.62 17.61 21.59
N ASP A 164 9.76 17.04 22.44
CA ASP A 164 9.86 15.69 23.00
C ASP A 164 8.95 14.64 22.35
N GLU A 165 8.13 14.99 21.35
CA GLU A 165 7.41 14.01 20.52
C GLU A 165 8.27 13.48 19.36
N GLU A 166 9.16 12.51 19.65
CA GLU A 166 9.97 11.78 18.65
C GLU A 166 9.13 10.74 17.86
N GLY A 167 8.12 11.19 17.11
CA GLY A 167 7.33 10.34 16.21
C GLY A 167 7.98 10.13 14.83
N SER A 168 9.31 10.06 14.73
CA SER A 168 9.94 9.86 13.41
C SER A 168 9.65 8.46 12.87
N THR A 169 9.33 8.32 11.58
CA THR A 169 9.11 7.00 10.96
C THR A 169 10.34 6.10 11.03
N THR A 170 11.51 6.70 11.17
CA THR A 170 12.77 6.04 11.49
C THR A 170 12.68 5.30 12.82
N ASP A 171 12.12 5.90 13.88
CA ASP A 171 11.91 5.21 15.17
C ASP A 171 10.99 3.99 15.03
N ILE A 172 9.86 4.13 14.33
CA ILE A 172 8.93 3.01 14.06
C ILE A 172 9.64 1.87 13.33
N ALA A 173 10.37 2.19 12.25
CA ALA A 173 11.09 1.18 11.49
C ALA A 173 12.19 0.48 12.32
N HIS A 174 12.89 1.21 13.19
CA HIS A 174 13.89 0.65 14.09
C HIS A 174 13.28 -0.27 15.15
N ARG A 175 12.11 0.08 15.67
CA ARG A 175 11.39 -0.71 16.67
C ARG A 175 10.88 -2.01 16.08
N LEU A 176 10.40 -2.02 14.84
CA LEU A 176 9.91 -3.23 14.15
C LEU A 176 11.03 -4.21 13.74
N ARG A 177 12.30 -3.86 13.94
CA ARG A 177 13.46 -4.70 13.57
C ARG A 177 13.95 -5.52 14.76
N SER A 178 14.34 -6.76 14.47
CA SER A 178 15.02 -7.61 15.45
C SER A 178 16.46 -7.16 15.73
N LYS A 179 17.03 -6.39 14.78
CA LYS A 179 18.45 -6.00 14.75
C LYS A 179 19.41 -7.19 14.73
N VAL A 180 18.90 -8.35 14.30
CA VAL A 180 19.66 -9.57 14.06
C VAL A 180 19.41 -10.02 12.63
N ASP A 181 20.49 -10.25 11.89
CA ASP A 181 20.47 -10.80 10.53
C ASP A 181 19.64 -10.01 9.51
N GLY A 182 19.41 -8.72 9.75
CA GLY A 182 18.60 -7.84 8.93
C GLY A 182 17.09 -8.08 9.04
N LYS A 183 16.66 -8.90 10.02
CA LYS A 183 15.28 -9.39 10.11
C LYS A 183 14.35 -8.41 10.82
N LEU A 184 13.10 -8.42 10.39
CA LEU A 184 11.98 -7.83 11.11
C LEU A 184 11.59 -8.73 12.29
N LEU A 185 11.07 -8.12 13.35
CA LEU A 185 10.51 -8.85 14.48
C LEU A 185 9.32 -9.68 14.04
N MET A 186 9.21 -10.85 14.64
CA MET A 186 8.15 -11.82 14.39
C MET A 186 7.93 -12.67 15.63
N GLN A 187 6.79 -13.35 15.68
CA GLN A 187 6.50 -14.39 16.66
C GLN A 187 6.18 -15.70 15.95
N GLU A 188 6.54 -16.82 16.56
CA GLU A 188 6.22 -18.16 16.07
C GLU A 188 5.06 -18.74 16.87
N VAL A 189 3.94 -19.02 16.21
CA VAL A 189 2.73 -19.50 16.85
C VAL A 189 2.27 -20.77 16.14
N GLN A 190 1.91 -21.79 16.93
CA GLN A 190 1.22 -22.96 16.40
C GLN A 190 -0.27 -22.79 16.64
N SER A 191 -1.00 -22.44 15.59
CA SER A 191 -2.46 -22.29 15.67
C SER A 191 -3.14 -23.62 16.02
N PRO A 192 -4.20 -23.61 16.83
CA PRO A 192 -5.00 -24.80 17.13
C PRO A 192 -5.36 -25.64 15.90
N GLY A 193 -5.05 -26.94 15.98
CA GLY A 193 -5.31 -27.90 14.90
C GLY A 193 -4.37 -27.80 13.69
N THR A 194 -3.30 -27.01 13.75
CA THR A 194 -2.26 -26.97 12.70
C THR A 194 -1.07 -27.87 13.07
N ARG A 195 -0.40 -28.40 12.04
CA ARG A 195 0.72 -29.35 12.21
C ARG A 195 2.05 -28.68 12.58
N ALA A 196 2.22 -27.40 12.27
CA ALA A 196 3.47 -26.69 12.41
C ALA A 196 3.24 -25.27 12.94
N LYS A 197 4.28 -24.71 13.54
CA LYS A 197 4.35 -23.28 13.84
C LYS A 197 4.43 -22.48 12.55
N ALA A 198 3.90 -21.27 12.58
CA ALA A 198 4.04 -20.30 11.52
C ALA A 198 4.43 -18.93 12.10
N SER A 199 5.09 -18.12 11.27
CA SER A 199 5.54 -16.79 11.66
C SER A 199 4.43 -15.75 11.52
N TYR A 200 4.27 -14.87 12.50
CA TYR A 200 3.30 -13.77 12.52
C TYR A 200 3.97 -12.46 12.94
N LEU A 201 3.29 -11.34 12.70
CA LEU A 201 3.67 -10.05 13.28
C LEU A 201 3.69 -10.15 14.81
N PRO A 202 4.62 -9.49 15.52
CA PRO A 202 4.61 -9.45 16.98
C PRO A 202 3.43 -8.60 17.49
N PHE A 203 2.96 -8.89 18.71
CA PHE A 203 2.04 -7.98 19.40
C PHE A 203 2.73 -6.64 19.72
N ASN A 204 1.94 -5.57 19.81
CA ASN A 204 2.41 -4.19 19.93
C ASN A 204 2.92 -3.81 21.33
N SER A 205 3.72 -4.68 21.94
CA SER A 205 4.47 -4.43 23.18
C SER A 205 5.47 -3.26 23.08
N MET A 206 5.75 -2.81 21.86
CA MET A 206 6.67 -1.72 21.57
C MET A 206 5.99 -0.37 21.41
N GLY A 207 4.66 -0.29 21.46
CA GLY A 207 3.88 0.94 21.41
C GLY A 207 3.87 1.67 20.06
N VAL A 208 3.94 0.98 18.92
CA VAL A 208 3.90 1.65 17.60
C VAL A 208 2.51 2.23 17.37
N PRO A 209 2.38 3.40 16.73
CA PRO A 209 1.08 3.98 16.44
C PRO A 209 0.17 2.95 15.78
N THR A 210 -0.95 2.63 16.42
CA THR A 210 -1.89 1.59 15.98
C THR A 210 -3.30 2.07 16.21
N ASN A 211 -4.11 2.09 15.15
CA ASN A 211 -5.53 2.35 15.26
C ASN A 211 -6.20 1.22 16.03
N THR A 212 -7.19 1.58 16.84
CA THR A 212 -7.99 0.61 17.59
C THR A 212 -9.47 1.05 17.68
N ARG A 213 -10.28 0.20 18.32
CA ARG A 213 -11.69 0.41 18.66
C ARG A 213 -11.90 0.32 20.19
N PRO A 214 -13.00 0.86 20.74
CA PRO A 214 -13.30 0.76 22.16
C PRO A 214 -13.25 -0.68 22.69
N GLY A 215 -12.62 -0.87 23.85
CA GLY A 215 -12.47 -2.17 24.49
C GLY A 215 -11.36 -3.06 23.92
N VAL A 216 -10.56 -2.55 22.98
CA VAL A 216 -9.37 -3.24 22.45
C VAL A 216 -8.16 -2.33 22.66
N GLU A 217 -7.24 -2.76 23.53
CA GLU A 217 -5.99 -2.03 23.77
C GLU A 217 -5.02 -2.23 22.59
N PRO A 218 -4.29 -1.19 22.15
CA PRO A 218 -3.31 -1.30 21.06
C PRO A 218 -2.28 -2.41 21.25
N GLU A 219 -1.87 -2.71 22.48
CA GLU A 219 -0.90 -3.77 22.82
C GLU A 219 -1.45 -5.17 22.52
N GLY A 220 -2.78 -5.33 22.51
CA GLY A 220 -3.48 -6.55 22.10
C GLY A 220 -3.57 -6.74 20.58
N LEU A 221 -3.05 -5.78 19.80
CA LEU A 221 -3.00 -5.82 18.34
C LEU A 221 -1.58 -6.05 17.84
N PHE A 222 -1.43 -6.41 16.56
CA PHE A 222 -0.11 -6.58 15.97
C PHE A 222 0.58 -5.24 15.72
N ALA A 223 1.90 -5.20 15.92
CA ALA A 223 2.74 -4.10 15.51
C ALA A 223 2.99 -4.14 14.01
N GLY A 224 2.72 -3.04 13.32
CA GLY A 224 3.02 -2.88 11.90
C GLY A 224 3.53 -1.49 11.56
N GLY A 225 4.00 -1.31 10.33
CA GLY A 225 4.53 -0.03 9.85
C GLY A 225 3.46 1.02 9.55
N ASP A 226 2.20 0.61 9.40
CA ASP A 226 1.05 1.51 9.19
C ASP A 226 0.06 1.38 10.37
N PRO A 227 -0.49 2.50 10.90
CA PRO A 227 -1.44 2.44 12.02
C PRO A 227 -2.70 1.61 11.74
N ARG A 228 -3.07 1.40 10.48
CA ARG A 228 -4.22 0.62 10.04
C ARG A 228 -3.89 -0.85 9.80
N THR A 229 -2.71 -1.34 10.21
CA THR A 229 -2.29 -2.74 10.00
C THR A 229 -3.34 -3.77 10.43
N ASN A 230 -4.12 -3.49 11.49
CA ASN A 230 -5.10 -4.41 12.08
C ASN A 230 -6.55 -4.16 11.61
N GLU A 231 -6.75 -3.54 10.45
CA GLU A 231 -8.08 -3.16 9.93
C GLU A 231 -8.99 -4.38 9.71
N ASP A 232 -8.47 -5.44 9.07
CA ASP A 232 -9.12 -6.75 8.94
C ASP A 232 -8.10 -7.91 8.76
N TRP A 233 -8.59 -9.16 8.69
CA TRP A 233 -7.73 -10.34 8.50
C TRP A 233 -7.14 -10.51 7.10
N LEU A 234 -7.79 -10.00 6.05
CA LEU A 234 -7.28 -10.06 4.68
C LEU A 234 -6.06 -9.16 4.52
N LEU A 235 -6.14 -7.92 5.02
CA LEU A 235 -5.01 -6.99 5.07
C LEU A 235 -3.87 -7.54 5.92
N LEU A 236 -4.17 -8.02 7.14
CA LEU A 236 -3.17 -8.64 8.01
C LEU A 236 -2.46 -9.82 7.33
N GLY A 237 -3.20 -10.61 6.54
CA GLY A 237 -2.63 -11.70 5.76
C GLY A 237 -1.53 -11.22 4.82
N ILE A 238 -1.74 -10.11 4.12
CA ILE A 238 -0.72 -9.51 3.24
C ILE A 238 0.49 -9.01 4.03
N HIS A 239 0.28 -8.31 5.15
CA HIS A 239 1.38 -7.87 6.01
C HIS A 239 2.25 -9.05 6.47
N ILE A 240 1.63 -10.16 6.91
CA ILE A 240 2.36 -11.34 7.39
C ILE A 240 3.10 -12.03 6.23
N LEU A 241 2.52 -12.12 5.04
CA LEU A 241 3.21 -12.68 3.87
C LEU A 241 4.45 -11.87 3.50
N LEU A 242 4.37 -10.53 3.51
CA LEU A 242 5.49 -9.66 3.21
C LEU A 242 6.57 -9.70 4.30
N LEU A 243 6.17 -9.80 5.57
CA LEU A 243 7.08 -10.04 6.70
C LEU A 243 7.88 -11.34 6.51
N ARG A 244 7.18 -12.44 6.24
CA ARG A 244 7.79 -13.76 6.01
C ARG A 244 8.76 -13.71 4.83
N GLU A 245 8.37 -13.04 3.75
CA GLU A 245 9.22 -12.90 2.58
C GLU A 245 10.47 -12.04 2.85
N HIS A 246 10.35 -10.93 3.58
CA HIS A 246 11.50 -10.13 4.01
C HIS A 246 12.49 -10.99 4.81
N ASN A 247 12.01 -11.72 5.82
CA ASN A 247 12.86 -12.54 6.67
C ASN A 247 13.48 -13.72 5.89
N ARG A 248 12.75 -14.33 4.95
CA ARG A 248 13.26 -15.37 4.04
C ARG A 248 14.37 -14.83 3.14
N LEU A 249 14.20 -13.64 2.58
CA LEU A 249 15.22 -12.98 1.74
C LEU A 249 16.46 -12.58 2.55
N CYS A 250 16.30 -12.19 3.82
CA CYS A 250 17.41 -11.96 4.74
C CYS A 250 18.25 -13.24 4.92
N ASP A 251 17.60 -14.38 5.14
CA ASP A 251 18.28 -15.68 5.28
C ASP A 251 19.03 -16.09 4.00
N ILE A 252 18.41 -15.89 2.83
CA ILE A 252 19.04 -16.16 1.54
C ILE A 252 20.26 -15.26 1.34
N LEU A 253 20.12 -13.96 1.59
CA LEU A 253 21.21 -13.00 1.41
C LEU A 253 22.36 -13.26 2.39
N LYS A 254 22.07 -13.57 3.66
CA LYS A 254 23.08 -13.92 4.66
C LYS A 254 23.86 -15.17 4.27
N LYS A 255 23.19 -16.21 3.77
CA LYS A 255 23.85 -17.43 3.25
C LYS A 255 24.77 -17.14 2.06
N GLN A 256 24.35 -16.26 1.15
CA GLN A 256 25.14 -15.89 -0.03
C GLN A 256 26.29 -14.91 0.30
N LYS A 257 26.14 -14.08 1.34
CA LYS A 257 27.08 -13.03 1.74
C LYS A 257 27.31 -13.04 3.26
N PRO A 258 28.01 -14.07 3.80
CA PRO A 258 28.14 -14.30 5.24
C PRO A 258 28.91 -13.22 6.03
N GLY A 259 29.57 -12.27 5.36
CA GLY A 259 30.28 -11.14 5.99
C GLY A 259 29.49 -9.84 6.11
N ARG A 260 28.22 -9.79 5.68
CA ARG A 260 27.39 -8.58 5.81
C ARG A 260 26.82 -8.45 7.22
N TYR A 261 26.87 -7.25 7.78
CA TYR A 261 26.26 -6.94 9.08
C TYR A 261 24.76 -6.62 8.96
N ASP A 262 24.04 -6.65 10.10
CA ASP A 262 22.58 -6.52 10.20
C ASP A 262 22.00 -5.40 9.31
N GLU A 263 22.51 -4.18 9.44
CA GLU A 263 22.01 -3.02 8.71
C GLU A 263 22.14 -3.17 7.19
N GLN A 264 23.25 -3.72 6.71
CA GLN A 264 23.43 -3.96 5.27
C GLN A 264 22.45 -5.00 4.75
N LEU A 265 22.20 -6.07 5.52
CA LEU A 265 21.21 -7.08 5.16
C LEU A 265 19.82 -6.47 5.11
N TYR A 266 19.42 -5.74 6.16
CA TYR A 266 18.13 -5.09 6.26
C TYR A 266 17.89 -4.13 5.09
N GLN A 267 18.79 -3.17 4.85
CA GLN A 267 18.59 -2.16 3.80
C GLN A 267 18.61 -2.77 2.39
N THR A 268 19.45 -3.78 2.15
CA THR A 268 19.46 -4.50 0.87
C THR A 268 18.13 -5.21 0.64
N VAL A 269 17.64 -5.95 1.64
CA VAL A 269 16.39 -6.71 1.50
C VAL A 269 15.18 -5.77 1.43
N ARG A 270 15.18 -4.67 2.19
CA ARG A 270 14.17 -3.61 2.09
C ARG A 270 14.08 -3.06 0.66
N LEU A 271 15.22 -2.77 0.02
CA LEU A 271 15.26 -2.33 -1.38
C LEU A 271 14.64 -3.37 -2.33
N VAL A 272 14.99 -4.65 -2.17
CA VAL A 272 14.44 -5.74 -2.97
C VAL A 272 12.93 -5.88 -2.74
N MET A 273 12.48 -5.81 -1.49
CA MET A 273 11.06 -5.87 -1.15
C MET A 273 10.29 -4.69 -1.74
N SER A 274 10.83 -3.47 -1.71
CA SER A 274 10.22 -2.31 -2.37
C SER A 274 10.08 -2.52 -3.88
N ALA A 275 11.11 -3.07 -4.54
CA ALA A 275 11.04 -3.39 -5.97
C ALA A 275 9.99 -4.47 -6.27
N LYS A 276 9.93 -5.54 -5.46
CA LYS A 276 8.91 -6.58 -5.59
C LYS A 276 7.50 -6.04 -5.37
N HIS A 277 7.32 -5.19 -4.37
CA HIS A 277 6.04 -4.56 -4.08
C HIS A 277 5.57 -3.68 -5.25
N ALA A 278 6.45 -2.83 -5.78
CA ALA A 278 6.15 -2.01 -6.96
C ALA A 278 5.78 -2.86 -8.17
N LEU A 279 6.48 -3.97 -8.41
CA LEU A 279 6.16 -4.90 -9.50
C LEU A 279 4.77 -5.53 -9.33
N ILE A 280 4.45 -5.99 -8.12
CA ILE A 280 3.13 -6.57 -7.80
C ILE A 280 2.03 -5.53 -7.98
N ALA A 281 2.24 -4.30 -7.51
CA ALA A 281 1.29 -3.20 -7.66
C ALA A 281 1.06 -2.84 -9.14
N ASN A 282 2.13 -2.82 -9.95
CA ASN A 282 2.01 -2.59 -11.40
C ASN A 282 1.29 -3.75 -12.11
N ALA A 283 1.61 -5.00 -11.77
CA ALA A 283 0.94 -6.17 -12.33
C ALA A 283 -0.55 -6.19 -11.97
N TYR A 284 -0.90 -5.77 -10.75
CA TYR A 284 -2.28 -5.52 -10.34
C TYR A 284 -2.96 -4.53 -11.29
N GLN A 285 -2.38 -3.34 -11.50
CA GLN A 285 -2.97 -2.35 -12.40
C GLN A 285 -3.16 -2.92 -13.81
N MET A 286 -2.18 -3.66 -14.34
CA MET A 286 -2.31 -4.28 -15.66
C MET A 286 -3.40 -5.36 -15.73
N ALA A 287 -3.57 -6.17 -14.68
CA ALA A 287 -4.60 -7.21 -14.63
C ALA A 287 -6.03 -6.65 -14.64
N TYR A 288 -6.20 -5.43 -14.12
CA TYR A 288 -7.48 -4.73 -14.08
C TYR A 288 -7.79 -3.91 -15.32
N TRP A 289 -6.77 -3.46 -16.04
CA TRP A 289 -6.96 -2.63 -17.24
C TRP A 289 -6.97 -3.48 -18.53
N THR A 290 -7.92 -4.42 -18.61
CA THR A 290 -8.19 -5.22 -19.81
C THR A 290 -9.52 -4.83 -20.46
N GLU A 291 -9.66 -5.10 -21.77
CA GLU A 291 -10.90 -4.80 -22.52
C GLU A 291 -12.16 -5.49 -21.97
N LYS A 292 -11.98 -6.58 -21.22
CA LYS A 292 -13.06 -7.42 -20.65
C LYS A 292 -13.64 -6.87 -19.35
N MET A 293 -12.96 -5.92 -18.71
CA MET A 293 -13.48 -5.33 -17.49
C MET A 293 -14.62 -4.36 -17.81
N PRO A 294 -15.73 -4.39 -17.05
CA PRO A 294 -16.91 -3.56 -17.27
C PRO A 294 -16.71 -2.12 -16.74
N TRP A 295 -15.51 -1.55 -16.89
CA TRP A 295 -15.24 -0.16 -16.55
C TRP A 295 -16.12 0.78 -17.38
N PRO A 296 -16.60 1.90 -16.82
CA PRO A 296 -17.05 3.01 -17.63
C PRO A 296 -15.91 3.34 -18.61
N ARG A 297 -16.13 3.20 -19.92
CA ARG A 297 -15.14 3.63 -20.93
C ARG A 297 -15.19 5.14 -21.19
N ASP A 298 -16.07 5.82 -20.45
CA ASP A 298 -16.43 7.22 -20.61
C ASP A 298 -15.72 8.12 -19.60
N ASP A 299 -15.11 7.59 -18.52
CA ASP A 299 -14.36 8.39 -17.56
C ASP A 299 -12.90 8.61 -17.98
N GLY A 300 -12.40 9.80 -17.64
CA GLY A 300 -11.19 10.40 -18.16
C GLY A 300 -9.96 9.51 -17.98
N PHE A 301 -9.44 9.05 -19.11
CA PHE A 301 -8.14 8.42 -19.18
C PHE A 301 -7.14 9.23 -20.03
N PRO A 302 -6.87 10.53 -19.74
CA PRO A 302 -5.72 11.24 -20.29
C PRO A 302 -4.41 10.44 -20.11
N LEU A 303 -4.25 9.79 -18.95
CA LEU A 303 -3.11 8.92 -18.65
C LEU A 303 -3.01 7.74 -19.64
N TYR A 304 -4.13 7.12 -20.02
CA TYR A 304 -4.18 5.94 -20.90
C TYR A 304 -3.88 6.28 -22.36
N ARG A 305 -4.40 7.41 -22.87
CA ARG A 305 -4.06 7.92 -24.22
C ARG A 305 -2.59 8.27 -24.35
N GLN A 306 -1.97 8.70 -23.26
CA GLN A 306 -0.54 9.01 -23.23
C GLN A 306 0.35 7.76 -23.07
N ILE A 307 -0.18 6.66 -22.50
CA ILE A 307 0.57 5.44 -22.16
C ILE A 307 0.58 4.40 -23.30
N PHE A 308 -0.53 4.19 -24.02
CA PHE A 308 -0.68 2.99 -24.85
C PHE A 308 -0.32 3.12 -26.33
N GLY A 309 -0.09 4.33 -26.86
CA GLY A 309 -0.11 4.50 -28.32
C GLY A 309 -1.40 3.93 -28.91
N GLU A 310 -1.51 3.74 -30.22
CA GLU A 310 -2.77 3.27 -30.81
C GLU A 310 -3.02 1.76 -30.60
N ASN A 311 -2.05 0.96 -30.11
CA ASN A 311 -2.26 -0.49 -29.85
C ASN A 311 -1.22 -1.18 -28.94
N ALA A 312 -1.61 -2.36 -28.42
CA ALA A 312 -0.87 -3.17 -27.45
C ALA A 312 0.46 -3.80 -27.95
N LEU A 313 0.78 -3.71 -29.24
CA LEU A 313 2.03 -4.27 -29.81
C LEU A 313 3.21 -3.29 -29.73
N GLU A 314 2.96 -2.03 -29.38
CA GLU A 314 4.00 -1.02 -29.13
C GLU A 314 4.56 -1.09 -27.69
N ILE A 315 4.09 -2.05 -26.88
CA ILE A 315 4.53 -2.29 -25.51
C ILE A 315 5.92 -2.96 -25.51
N ASN A 316 6.98 -2.18 -25.31
CA ASN A 316 8.34 -2.70 -25.12
C ASN A 316 8.53 -3.20 -23.66
N PRO A 317 8.80 -4.50 -23.43
CA PRO A 317 8.97 -5.05 -22.08
C PRO A 317 10.18 -4.50 -21.31
N ALA A 318 11.18 -3.93 -22.01
CA ALA A 318 12.31 -3.22 -21.38
C ALA A 318 11.97 -1.78 -20.95
N ASN A 319 10.83 -1.23 -21.41
CA ASN A 319 10.28 0.09 -21.04
C ASN A 319 9.15 -0.02 -20.02
N THR A 320 9.08 -1.10 -19.23
CA THR A 320 8.10 -1.26 -18.14
C THR A 320 8.31 -0.29 -16.97
N TYR A 321 9.30 0.61 -17.10
CA TYR A 321 9.29 1.92 -16.47
C TYR A 321 9.54 3.00 -17.53
N PRO A 322 8.83 4.13 -17.48
CA PRO A 322 7.91 4.52 -16.44
C PRO A 322 6.47 4.46 -17.02
N TRP A 323 5.48 3.96 -16.28
CA TRP A 323 4.33 4.86 -16.08
C TRP A 323 4.96 6.22 -15.90
N PRO A 324 4.78 7.28 -16.72
CA PRO A 324 5.30 8.57 -16.30
C PRO A 324 4.78 8.69 -14.88
N LEU A 325 5.69 8.58 -13.90
CA LEU A 325 5.37 8.76 -12.48
C LEU A 325 4.43 9.93 -12.53
N VAL A 326 3.20 9.84 -12.00
CA VAL A 326 2.27 10.95 -12.23
C VAL A 326 2.95 12.18 -11.66
N THR A 327 3.57 12.93 -12.55
CA THR A 327 4.64 13.86 -12.25
C THR A 327 4.27 15.06 -13.04
N LYS A 328 4.08 16.13 -12.31
CA LYS A 328 3.84 17.41 -12.92
C LYS A 328 5.16 18.13 -12.87
N ASN A 329 5.72 18.40 -14.05
CA ASN A 329 7.04 19.02 -14.19
C ASN A 329 8.16 18.22 -13.50
N GLY A 330 8.10 16.87 -13.57
CA GLY A 330 9.11 15.98 -13.01
C GLY A 330 8.97 15.67 -11.51
N LYS A 331 8.05 16.31 -10.78
CA LYS A 331 7.83 16.08 -9.35
C LYS A 331 6.76 15.03 -9.07
N PRO A 332 6.95 14.09 -8.14
CA PRO A 332 5.96 13.07 -7.84
C PRO A 332 4.67 13.70 -7.30
N MET A 333 3.51 13.27 -7.82
CA MET A 333 2.20 13.68 -7.34
C MET A 333 1.41 12.49 -6.82
N THR A 334 0.59 12.72 -5.79
CA THR A 334 -0.59 11.88 -5.56
C THR A 334 -1.78 12.55 -6.21
N VAL A 335 -2.37 11.86 -7.16
CA VAL A 335 -3.62 12.29 -7.77
C VAL A 335 -4.73 12.25 -6.72
N SER A 336 -4.99 13.39 -6.08
CA SER A 336 -5.93 13.47 -4.94
C SER A 336 -7.35 13.05 -5.33
N ALA A 337 -7.79 13.35 -6.55
CA ALA A 337 -9.11 12.95 -7.03
C ALA A 337 -9.18 11.43 -7.28
N MET A 338 -8.22 10.86 -7.99
CA MET A 338 -8.13 9.42 -8.26
C MET A 338 -8.00 8.60 -6.96
N MET A 339 -7.20 9.04 -5.99
CA MET A 339 -7.03 8.30 -4.74
C MET A 339 -8.25 8.41 -3.83
N ALA A 340 -8.95 9.56 -3.84
CA ALA A 340 -10.15 9.76 -3.05
C ALA A 340 -11.44 9.25 -3.74
N VAL A 341 -11.48 9.15 -5.07
CA VAL A 341 -12.66 8.79 -5.87
C VAL A 341 -12.52 7.40 -6.48
N VAL A 342 -11.42 7.14 -7.19
CA VAL A 342 -11.21 5.90 -7.95
C VAL A 342 -10.84 4.78 -6.99
N TYR A 343 -9.81 4.89 -6.16
CA TYR A 343 -9.39 3.75 -5.32
C TYR A 343 -10.27 3.43 -4.08
N ARG A 344 -11.47 4.01 -3.97
CA ARG A 344 -12.47 3.71 -2.92
C ARG A 344 -13.56 2.78 -3.42
N PHE A 345 -13.16 1.63 -3.95
CA PHE A 345 -14.03 0.60 -4.52
C PHE A 345 -14.69 -0.30 -3.47
N HIS A 346 -15.35 0.30 -2.47
CA HIS A 346 -15.96 -0.44 -1.35
C HIS A 346 -17.08 -1.40 -1.78
N GLU A 347 -17.55 -1.33 -3.03
CA GLU A 347 -18.51 -2.28 -3.60
C GLU A 347 -17.94 -3.70 -3.74
N PHE A 348 -16.62 -3.83 -3.79
CA PHE A 348 -15.94 -5.12 -3.84
C PHE A 348 -15.85 -5.83 -2.50
N ILE A 349 -16.16 -5.15 -1.39
CA ILE A 349 -16.03 -5.75 -0.06
C ILE A 349 -17.04 -6.90 0.06
N ILE A 350 -16.51 -8.06 0.44
CA ILE A 350 -17.28 -9.27 0.72
C ILE A 350 -17.80 -9.26 2.17
N PRO A 351 -19.00 -9.79 2.43
CA PRO A 351 -19.53 -9.88 3.80
C PRO A 351 -18.83 -10.96 4.63
N SER A 352 -18.48 -12.08 3.99
CA SER A 352 -17.86 -13.24 4.64
C SER A 352 -16.99 -14.04 3.67
N PHE A 353 -16.13 -14.88 4.22
CA PHE A 353 -15.36 -15.88 3.49
C PHE A 353 -15.23 -17.17 4.32
N PRO A 354 -15.13 -18.35 3.68
CA PRO A 354 -14.97 -19.61 4.40
C PRO A 354 -13.60 -19.66 5.07
N ILE A 355 -13.51 -20.21 6.27
CA ILE A 355 -12.25 -20.69 6.83
C ILE A 355 -12.07 -22.14 6.42
N LYS A 356 -10.96 -22.45 5.78
CA LYS A 356 -10.71 -23.78 5.20
C LYS A 356 -9.60 -24.53 5.90
N ASP A 357 -9.78 -25.82 6.08
CA ASP A 357 -8.72 -26.69 6.59
C ASP A 357 -7.75 -27.14 5.47
N GLN A 358 -6.76 -27.96 5.84
CA GLN A 358 -5.79 -28.50 4.89
C GLN A 358 -6.37 -29.46 3.84
N ASN A 359 -7.59 -29.96 4.05
CA ASN A 359 -8.30 -30.82 3.10
C ASN A 359 -9.27 -30.02 2.21
N ASN A 360 -9.22 -28.69 2.26
CA ASN A 360 -10.11 -27.76 1.56
C ASN A 360 -11.57 -27.81 2.05
N GLU A 361 -11.81 -28.40 3.22
CA GLU A 361 -13.13 -28.43 3.87
C GLU A 361 -13.39 -27.10 4.60
N THR A 362 -14.60 -26.57 4.45
CA THR A 362 -15.02 -25.36 5.16
C THR A 362 -15.31 -25.69 6.62
N LEU A 363 -14.53 -25.10 7.52
CA LEU A 363 -14.73 -25.21 8.97
C LEU A 363 -15.90 -24.33 9.43
N TRP A 364 -15.94 -23.07 8.98
CA TRP A 364 -17.07 -22.14 9.17
C TRP A 364 -16.98 -20.97 8.18
N GLU A 365 -18.04 -20.15 8.09
CA GLU A 365 -18.03 -18.87 7.36
C GLU A 365 -17.65 -17.73 8.30
N GLN A 366 -16.56 -17.03 8.01
CA GLN A 366 -16.07 -15.90 8.79
C GLN A 366 -16.65 -14.59 8.25
N ASN A 367 -17.38 -13.86 9.09
CA ASN A 367 -17.78 -12.49 8.77
C ASN A 367 -16.54 -11.58 8.73
N LEU A 368 -16.33 -10.84 7.63
CA LEU A 368 -15.15 -10.00 7.45
C LEU A 368 -15.12 -8.83 8.44
N PHE A 369 -16.26 -8.18 8.67
CA PHE A 369 -16.36 -7.04 9.59
C PHE A 369 -16.00 -7.43 11.03
N GLU A 370 -16.36 -8.64 11.47
CA GLU A 370 -16.01 -9.17 12.79
C GLU A 370 -14.51 -9.44 12.97
N THR A 371 -13.75 -9.55 11.88
CA THR A 371 -12.29 -9.72 11.93
C THR A 371 -11.54 -8.44 12.29
N SER A 372 -12.23 -7.29 12.26
CA SER A 372 -11.61 -6.00 12.49
C SER A 372 -11.07 -5.85 13.91
N PHE A 373 -9.80 -5.42 14.01
CA PHE A 373 -9.05 -5.31 15.26
C PHE A 373 -9.06 -6.63 16.08
N ASN A 374 -8.93 -7.79 15.42
CA ASN A 374 -8.97 -9.11 16.06
C ASN A 374 -7.70 -9.95 15.77
N SER A 375 -6.54 -9.49 16.24
CA SER A 375 -5.25 -10.16 16.03
C SER A 375 -5.17 -11.55 16.68
N THR A 376 -5.70 -11.71 17.89
CA THR A 376 -5.75 -13.00 18.60
C THR A 376 -6.61 -14.02 17.85
N GLY A 377 -7.74 -13.61 17.30
CA GLY A 377 -8.58 -14.47 16.45
C GLY A 377 -7.81 -14.99 15.24
N LEU A 378 -7.05 -14.12 14.56
CA LEU A 378 -6.20 -14.54 13.44
C LEU A 378 -5.20 -15.64 13.84
N LEU A 379 -4.52 -15.48 14.99
CA LEU A 379 -3.59 -16.49 15.51
C LEU A 379 -4.30 -17.82 15.83
N ASN A 380 -5.50 -17.77 16.39
CA ASN A 380 -6.28 -18.96 16.71
C ASN A 380 -6.72 -19.72 15.46
N VAL A 381 -7.03 -19.00 14.38
CA VAL A 381 -7.46 -19.62 13.11
C VAL A 381 -6.27 -20.17 12.33
N GLY A 382 -5.20 -19.38 12.20
CA GLY A 382 -4.06 -19.65 11.34
C GLY A 382 -4.17 -18.97 9.98
N LEU A 383 -3.07 -18.38 9.50
CA LEU A 383 -3.06 -17.57 8.29
C LEU A 383 -3.41 -18.41 7.06
N GLU A 384 -2.89 -19.62 6.98
CA GLU A 384 -3.04 -20.52 5.84
C GLU A 384 -4.51 -20.86 5.59
N ARG A 385 -5.29 -21.04 6.66
CA ARG A 385 -6.74 -21.31 6.59
C ARG A 385 -7.53 -20.10 6.09
N ILE A 386 -7.14 -18.91 6.53
CA ILE A 386 -7.72 -17.62 6.10
C ILE A 386 -7.42 -17.39 4.61
N LEU A 387 -6.17 -17.56 4.18
CA LEU A 387 -5.76 -17.37 2.79
C LEU A 387 -6.41 -18.39 1.85
N ALA A 388 -6.49 -19.66 2.24
CA ALA A 388 -7.20 -20.69 1.46
C ALA A 388 -8.69 -20.33 1.30
N GLY A 389 -9.30 -19.84 2.37
CA GLY A 389 -10.65 -19.27 2.37
C GLY A 389 -10.84 -18.14 1.38
N ALA A 390 -9.99 -17.12 1.48
CA ALA A 390 -10.00 -15.96 0.60
C ALA A 390 -9.81 -16.37 -0.87
N LEU A 391 -8.93 -17.34 -1.17
CA LEU A 391 -8.71 -17.83 -2.53
C LEU A 391 -9.87 -18.65 -3.11
N TRP A 392 -10.72 -19.24 -2.26
CA TRP A 392 -11.90 -19.99 -2.67
C TRP A 392 -13.15 -19.12 -2.84
N SER A 393 -13.06 -17.86 -2.43
CA SER A 393 -14.14 -16.89 -2.53
C SER A 393 -13.98 -15.99 -3.75
N HIS A 394 -15.08 -15.31 -4.09
CA HIS A 394 -15.12 -14.38 -5.21
C HIS A 394 -15.54 -12.99 -4.73
N ILE A 395 -14.93 -11.95 -5.29
CA ILE A 395 -15.35 -10.57 -5.04
C ILE A 395 -16.57 -10.22 -5.91
N PRO A 396 -17.44 -9.30 -5.46
CA PRO A 396 -18.49 -8.74 -6.29
C PRO A 396 -17.96 -7.88 -7.45
N ASP A 397 -18.78 -7.68 -8.49
CA ASP A 397 -18.57 -6.75 -9.61
C ASP A 397 -18.82 -5.28 -9.17
N PHE A 398 -18.64 -4.30 -10.07
CA PHE A 398 -18.71 -2.84 -9.88
C PHE A 398 -20.13 -2.20 -9.79
N LYS A 399 -21.16 -3.02 -9.66
CA LYS A 399 -22.57 -2.60 -9.78
C LYS A 399 -23.53 -3.07 -8.68
N PRO A 400 -23.17 -3.97 -7.75
CA PRO A 400 -24.14 -4.56 -6.85
C PRO A 400 -24.53 -3.58 -5.74
N GLY A 401 -23.70 -2.56 -5.43
CA GLY A 401 -23.77 -1.70 -4.26
C GLY A 401 -22.87 -2.21 -3.11
N VAL A 402 -22.79 -1.45 -2.01
CA VAL A 402 -21.98 -1.78 -0.83
C VAL A 402 -22.77 -2.65 0.15
N ASP A 403 -22.08 -3.66 0.72
CA ASP A 403 -22.67 -4.57 1.70
C ASP A 403 -23.23 -3.85 2.93
N GLU A 404 -24.34 -4.32 3.48
CA GLU A 404 -24.94 -3.71 4.69
C GLU A 404 -24.02 -3.76 5.90
N SER A 405 -23.16 -4.78 5.99
CA SER A 405 -22.18 -4.92 7.08
C SER A 405 -21.17 -3.77 7.12
N PHE A 406 -21.02 -3.02 6.02
CA PHE A 406 -20.11 -1.87 5.89
C PHE A 406 -20.85 -0.56 5.61
N ARG A 407 -22.03 -0.62 4.99
CA ARG A 407 -22.88 0.54 4.66
C ARG A 407 -23.79 0.96 5.81
N SER A 408 -24.20 0.03 6.67
CA SER A 408 -25.02 0.33 7.86
C SER A 408 -24.50 -0.43 9.06
N ALA A 409 -23.17 -0.60 9.13
CA ALA A 409 -22.54 -1.30 10.23
C ALA A 409 -22.95 -0.65 11.53
N GLY A 410 -23.25 -1.47 12.56
CA GLY A 410 -23.70 -0.98 13.85
C GLY A 410 -22.75 0.07 14.43
N ILE A 411 -21.64 -0.36 15.04
CA ILE A 411 -20.64 0.52 15.64
C ILE A 411 -19.24 0.11 15.13
N TYR A 412 -18.55 1.01 14.43
CA TYR A 412 -17.13 0.88 14.08
C TYR A 412 -16.34 1.92 14.85
N ARG A 413 -15.28 1.49 15.55
CA ARG A 413 -14.47 2.35 16.43
C ARG A 413 -15.31 3.23 17.39
N GLY A 414 -16.44 2.71 17.88
CA GLY A 414 -17.28 3.40 18.86
C GLY A 414 -18.35 4.34 18.30
N ARG A 415 -18.47 4.46 16.98
CA ARG A 415 -19.47 5.33 16.34
C ARG A 415 -20.31 4.58 15.28
N PRO A 416 -21.55 5.01 15.02
CA PRO A 416 -22.31 4.54 13.87
C PRO A 416 -21.50 4.66 12.59
N PHE A 417 -21.49 3.61 11.78
CA PHE A 417 -20.59 3.54 10.63
C PHE A 417 -21.32 3.22 9.33
N ASP A 418 -21.01 4.04 8.34
CA ASP A 418 -21.38 3.84 6.96
C ASP A 418 -20.18 4.28 6.13
N ILE A 419 -19.49 3.31 5.51
CA ILE A 419 -18.29 3.55 4.72
C ILE A 419 -18.56 4.47 3.51
N VAL A 420 -19.78 4.47 2.99
CA VAL A 420 -20.22 5.35 1.90
C VAL A 420 -20.39 6.77 2.43
N VAL A 421 -21.03 6.95 3.59
CA VAL A 421 -21.14 8.27 4.23
C VAL A 421 -19.76 8.83 4.55
N SER A 422 -18.88 8.03 5.17
CA SER A 422 -17.51 8.45 5.47
C SER A 422 -16.77 8.87 4.20
N SER A 423 -16.94 8.13 3.10
CA SER A 423 -16.36 8.50 1.80
C SER A 423 -16.93 9.80 1.25
N ILE A 424 -18.25 10.02 1.31
CA ILE A 424 -18.88 11.26 0.81
C ILE A 424 -18.42 12.46 1.64
N VAL A 425 -18.40 12.34 2.96
CA VAL A 425 -17.97 13.42 3.86
C VAL A 425 -16.50 13.75 3.61
N HIS A 426 -15.64 12.73 3.60
CA HIS A 426 -14.22 12.90 3.31
C HIS A 426 -13.97 13.57 1.95
N LYS A 427 -14.72 13.18 0.91
CA LYS A 427 -14.62 13.82 -0.42
C LYS A 427 -14.97 15.32 -0.38
N ARG A 428 -15.95 15.72 0.45
CA ARG A 428 -16.32 17.14 0.62
C ARG A 428 -15.30 17.91 1.46
N GLU A 429 -14.76 17.32 2.52
CA GLU A 429 -13.66 17.88 3.32
C GLU A 429 -12.40 18.09 2.48
N GLN A 430 -12.13 17.16 1.58
CA GLN A 430 -11.06 17.30 0.59
C GLN A 430 -11.41 18.28 -0.53
N GLY A 431 -12.58 18.94 -0.54
CA GLY A 431 -12.93 19.94 -1.55
C GLY A 431 -13.00 19.38 -2.97
N LEU A 432 -13.34 18.11 -3.15
CA LEU A 432 -13.41 17.54 -4.50
C LEU A 432 -14.58 18.13 -5.30
N SER A 433 -14.30 18.47 -6.55
CA SER A 433 -15.26 19.01 -7.52
C SER A 433 -16.51 18.13 -7.66
N ALA A 434 -17.61 18.74 -8.09
CA ALA A 434 -18.81 18.00 -8.45
C ALA A 434 -18.56 17.15 -9.72
N PHE A 435 -19.34 16.08 -9.92
CA PHE A 435 -19.14 15.12 -11.02
C PHE A 435 -19.05 15.80 -12.40
N ASN A 436 -19.99 16.70 -12.75
CA ASN A 436 -19.97 17.39 -14.03
C ASN A 436 -18.74 18.30 -14.19
N GLN A 437 -18.34 18.97 -13.11
CA GLN A 437 -17.17 19.85 -13.14
C GLN A 437 -15.89 19.04 -13.35
N TYR A 438 -15.72 17.97 -12.57
CA TYR A 438 -14.64 17.00 -12.74
C TYR A 438 -14.60 16.46 -14.18
N PHE A 439 -15.74 16.06 -14.74
CA PHE A 439 -15.83 15.51 -16.09
C PHE A 439 -15.54 16.54 -17.20
N HIS A 440 -15.99 17.78 -17.04
CA HIS A 440 -15.70 18.85 -17.99
C HIS A 440 -14.21 19.20 -17.99
N GLU A 441 -13.58 19.20 -16.82
CA GLU A 441 -12.17 19.55 -16.65
C GLU A 441 -11.23 18.42 -17.08
N ASP A 442 -11.60 17.15 -16.90
CA ASP A 442 -10.83 15.99 -17.39
C ASP A 442 -10.89 15.81 -18.93
N ASN A 443 -11.90 16.38 -19.57
CA ASN A 443 -12.10 16.33 -21.03
C ASN A 443 -11.70 17.62 -21.75
N ALA A 444 -11.33 18.67 -21.02
CA ALA A 444 -10.78 19.93 -21.56
C ALA A 444 -9.25 19.81 -21.72
#